data_AF-A0A926YB49-F1
#
_entry.id   AF-A0A926YB49-F1
#
_cell.length_a   1.000
_cell.length_b   1.000
_cell.length_c   1.000
_cell.angle_alpha   90.00
_cell.angle_beta   90.00
_cell.angle_gamma   90.00
#
_symmetry.space_group_name_H-M   'P 1'
#
loop_
_entity.id
_entity.type
_entity.pdbx_description
1 polymer ?
#
loop_
_entity_poly.entity_id
_entity_poly.type
_entity_poly.pdbx_seq_one_letter_code
_entity_poly.pdbx_strand_id
1 'polypeptide(L)'
;MYFPSVPANLAKTLRDRRSRLAALVDFPVILWSGRSTPRNYPANTFPFRASSHFLYFAGIPLEYAAIRLEAGSLELFMDDASPASALWHGEMPKRSEIAQLIGADAAFPLAKLASRAARAATLAVQDASTYLQQCEVLNRLVSLASSPLGIDLELVRAIISLRLTHDADALTEVRQAAACTVAAHKAGMAATPGAKTEADIRAAMEAVIISRNMTCAYPSIVSVHGEVLHNEQYHHQLQPGDLLLADVGAESHMGWASDVTRTWPVSGTFSPTQRDIYNVVLAAHDACIDKIHAGVEYRDIHLLACKVIAEGLVDLGILRGDPEYLVEIDAHALFFPHGVGHLLGLDVHDMEDLGDLAGYEEGRARSDRFGLNYLRLNRVLQPGMLVTIEPGFYQVPAILNNSDRRLKFQDVVNWERLAQFADVRGIRIEDDVLVTETGSEILTAALPTQANDIEQLIQGERTSNVGWTAGKFGLKSQPRGGYMKRCREIFEKIRPQLIEERSGWFVAIEGYSGDYFVDADKAVAKQKARQKYPEGRPVIFQLKSVEQEAKEKAEYEVGDQRGREIFEQIRDELIKTHYNCIVIVEPESGDYFIGSKESVALKNAREKHPHSRLYVFCLN
;
A
#
# COMPACT_ATOMS: atom_id res chain seq x y z
N MET A 1 -22.56 23.15 -10.13
CA MET A 1 -21.65 21.97 -10.02
C MET A 1 -20.62 22.05 -11.15
N TYR A 2 -19.35 22.29 -10.84
CA TYR A 2 -18.28 22.11 -11.84
C TYR A 2 -17.96 20.61 -11.84
N PHE A 3 -18.33 19.88 -12.88
CA PHE A 3 -17.81 18.53 -13.01
C PHE A 3 -16.31 18.68 -13.28
N PRO A 4 -15.40 18.15 -12.43
CA PRO A 4 -14.01 17.95 -12.86
C PRO A 4 -14.03 17.14 -14.17
N SER A 5 -12.95 17.24 -14.95
CA SER A 5 -12.87 16.65 -16.30
C SER A 5 -13.35 15.20 -16.32
N VAL A 6 -14.60 14.99 -16.74
CA VAL A 6 -15.20 13.66 -16.80
C VAL A 6 -14.42 12.86 -17.85
N PRO A 7 -14.07 11.59 -17.57
CA PRO A 7 -13.36 10.77 -18.54
C PRO A 7 -14.11 10.77 -19.88
N ALA A 8 -13.39 10.97 -20.99
CA ALA A 8 -14.00 11.07 -22.32
C ALA A 8 -14.81 9.80 -22.71
N ASN A 9 -14.51 8.67 -22.07
CA ASN A 9 -15.16 7.38 -22.30
C ASN A 9 -16.18 6.98 -21.22
N LEU A 10 -16.52 7.86 -20.26
CA LEU A 10 -17.37 7.48 -19.12
C LEU A 10 -18.67 6.79 -19.56
N ALA A 11 -19.44 7.41 -20.45
CA ALA A 11 -20.71 6.86 -20.93
C ALA A 11 -20.56 5.49 -21.63
N LYS A 12 -19.39 5.17 -22.18
CA LYS A 12 -19.10 3.85 -22.75
C LYS A 12 -18.87 2.84 -21.63
N THR A 13 -17.97 3.15 -20.69
CA THR A 13 -17.66 2.28 -19.54
C THR A 13 -18.91 1.96 -18.72
N LEU A 14 -19.75 2.97 -18.43
CA LEU A 14 -20.99 2.76 -17.70
C LEU A 14 -21.98 1.87 -18.48
N ARG A 15 -22.04 1.98 -19.82
CA ARG A 15 -22.83 1.06 -20.67
C ARG A 15 -22.32 -0.37 -20.61
N ASP A 16 -21.01 -0.56 -20.62
CA ASP A 16 -20.39 -1.89 -20.55
C ASP A 16 -20.70 -2.55 -19.19
N ARG A 17 -20.60 -1.80 -18.08
CA ARG A 17 -21.01 -2.26 -16.73
C ARG A 17 -22.47 -2.70 -16.68
N ARG A 18 -23.38 -1.92 -17.26
CA ARG A 18 -24.82 -2.27 -17.34
C ARG A 18 -25.11 -3.48 -18.20
N SER A 19 -24.38 -3.63 -19.31
CA SER A 19 -24.51 -4.79 -20.19
C SER A 19 -24.08 -6.07 -19.48
N ARG A 20 -23.02 -6.01 -18.67
CA ARG A 20 -22.60 -7.13 -17.81
C ARG A 20 -23.64 -7.43 -16.73
N LEU A 21 -24.22 -6.42 -16.08
CA LEU A 21 -25.31 -6.63 -15.12
C LEU A 21 -26.52 -7.32 -15.77
N ALA A 22 -26.92 -6.87 -16.96
CA ALA A 22 -28.05 -7.44 -17.70
C ALA A 22 -27.83 -8.90 -18.16
N ALA A 23 -26.58 -9.37 -18.19
CA ALA A 23 -26.26 -10.77 -18.43
C ALA A 23 -26.36 -11.64 -17.16
N LEU A 24 -26.41 -11.02 -15.97
CA LEU A 24 -26.45 -11.70 -14.68
C LEU A 24 -27.84 -11.71 -14.03
N VAL A 25 -28.71 -10.74 -14.38
CA VAL A 25 -30.06 -10.61 -13.82
C VAL A 25 -31.08 -10.28 -14.91
N ASP A 26 -32.32 -10.76 -14.74
CA ASP A 26 -33.44 -10.57 -15.68
C ASP A 26 -34.60 -9.73 -15.11
N PHE A 27 -34.36 -9.04 -13.99
CA PHE A 27 -35.31 -8.18 -13.30
C PHE A 27 -34.84 -6.72 -13.26
N PRO A 28 -35.75 -5.75 -13.06
CA PRO A 28 -35.38 -4.35 -12.85
C PRO A 28 -34.53 -4.18 -11.59
N VAL A 29 -33.55 -3.30 -11.65
CA VAL A 29 -32.74 -2.88 -10.50
C VAL A 29 -32.92 -1.39 -10.29
N ILE A 30 -33.13 -0.95 -9.06
CA ILE A 30 -33.08 0.48 -8.72
C ILE A 30 -32.00 0.71 -7.68
N LEU A 31 -31.12 1.67 -7.93
CA LEU A 31 -30.06 2.08 -7.01
C LEU A 31 -30.19 3.56 -6.70
N TRP A 32 -30.12 3.91 -5.41
CA TRP A 32 -30.24 5.29 -4.94
C TRP A 32 -28.87 5.85 -4.63
N SER A 33 -28.67 7.12 -4.97
CA SER A 33 -27.43 7.84 -4.68
C SER A 33 -27.32 8.24 -3.21
N GLY A 34 -28.44 8.60 -2.58
CA GLY A 34 -28.45 9.18 -1.23
C GLY A 34 -28.56 10.71 -1.25
N ARG A 35 -28.46 11.33 -0.07
CA ARG A 35 -28.45 12.78 0.13
C ARG A 35 -27.46 13.17 1.22
N SER A 36 -27.06 14.43 1.27
CA SER A 36 -26.24 14.95 2.37
C SER A 36 -26.99 14.92 3.70
N THR A 37 -26.31 14.46 4.75
CA THR A 37 -26.90 14.36 6.08
C THR A 37 -26.67 15.65 6.88
N PRO A 38 -27.70 16.24 7.52
CA PRO A 38 -27.54 17.38 8.41
C PRO A 38 -26.63 17.07 9.60
N ARG A 39 -25.66 17.94 9.89
CA ARG A 39 -24.79 17.85 11.07
C ARG A 39 -25.53 18.23 12.36
N ASN A 40 -26.32 19.30 12.30
CA ASN A 40 -27.11 19.78 13.46
C ASN A 40 -28.42 20.49 13.06
N TYR A 41 -28.52 21.07 11.87
CA TYR A 41 -29.75 21.63 11.30
C TYR A 41 -29.75 21.49 9.76
N PRO A 42 -30.90 21.58 9.08
CA PRO A 42 -31.06 21.12 7.69
C PRO A 42 -30.06 21.68 6.66
N ALA A 43 -29.63 22.94 6.80
CA ALA A 43 -28.73 23.57 5.84
C ALA A 43 -27.23 23.41 6.17
N ASN A 44 -26.88 22.87 7.35
CA ASN A 44 -25.49 22.57 7.71
C ASN A 44 -25.28 21.07 7.62
N THR A 45 -24.76 20.61 6.49
CA THR A 45 -24.64 19.20 6.16
C THR A 45 -23.20 18.71 6.24
N PHE A 46 -23.02 17.41 6.43
CA PHE A 46 -21.76 16.75 6.13
C PHE A 46 -21.52 16.76 4.61
N PRO A 47 -20.26 16.71 4.15
CA PRO A 47 -19.95 16.55 2.73
C PRO A 47 -20.73 15.36 2.13
N PHE A 48 -21.35 15.58 0.97
CA PHE A 48 -22.10 14.54 0.30
C PHE A 48 -21.16 13.53 -0.35
N ARG A 49 -21.43 12.23 -0.13
CA ARG A 49 -20.80 11.11 -0.83
C ARG A 49 -21.89 10.14 -1.25
N ALA A 50 -21.95 9.81 -2.53
CA ALA A 50 -22.99 8.96 -3.09
C ALA A 50 -22.78 7.48 -2.72
N SER A 51 -23.85 6.68 -2.77
CA SER A 51 -23.76 5.23 -2.67
C SER A 51 -22.78 4.66 -3.72
N SER A 52 -21.91 3.76 -3.29
CA SER A 52 -20.90 3.10 -4.12
C SER A 52 -21.54 2.32 -5.26
N HIS A 53 -22.64 1.61 -4.97
CA HIS A 53 -23.39 0.87 -5.98
C HIS A 53 -24.01 1.80 -7.03
N PHE A 54 -24.48 2.97 -6.62
CA PHE A 54 -24.95 4.01 -7.55
C PHE A 54 -23.78 4.56 -8.39
N LEU A 55 -22.67 4.93 -7.74
CA LEU A 55 -21.46 5.44 -8.41
C LEU A 55 -20.90 4.47 -9.44
N TYR A 56 -20.96 3.16 -9.18
CA TYR A 56 -20.51 2.16 -10.14
C TYR A 56 -21.24 2.25 -11.50
N PHE A 57 -22.52 2.61 -11.54
CA PHE A 57 -23.30 2.70 -12.78
C PHE A 57 -23.58 4.12 -13.26
N ALA A 58 -23.50 5.13 -12.39
CA ALA A 58 -23.69 6.53 -12.74
C ALA A 58 -22.37 7.29 -12.94
N GLY A 59 -21.29 6.88 -12.31
CA GLY A 59 -19.95 7.47 -12.41
C GLY A 59 -19.78 8.85 -11.77
N ILE A 60 -20.86 9.51 -11.35
CA ILE A 60 -20.83 10.85 -10.77
C ILE A 60 -21.71 10.91 -9.50
N PRO A 61 -21.29 11.64 -8.46
CA PRO A 61 -22.01 11.71 -7.19
C PRO A 61 -23.20 12.67 -7.28
N LEU A 62 -24.31 12.20 -7.88
CA LEU A 62 -25.54 12.98 -8.03
C LEU A 62 -26.35 12.96 -6.75
N GLU A 63 -26.46 14.08 -6.04
CA GLU A 63 -27.26 14.16 -4.83
C GLU A 63 -28.76 14.00 -5.12
N TYR A 64 -29.46 13.24 -4.27
CA TYR A 64 -30.90 13.02 -4.34
C TYR A 64 -31.41 12.48 -5.69
N ALA A 65 -30.65 11.53 -6.26
CA ALA A 65 -30.96 10.84 -7.50
C ALA A 65 -31.14 9.33 -7.30
N ALA A 66 -31.81 8.69 -8.25
CA ALA A 66 -31.87 7.24 -8.40
C ALA A 66 -31.70 6.85 -9.87
N ILE A 67 -31.19 5.64 -10.11
CA ILE A 67 -31.12 5.03 -11.45
C ILE A 67 -31.92 3.75 -11.45
N ARG A 68 -32.64 3.49 -12.55
CA ARG A 68 -33.24 2.19 -12.85
C ARG A 68 -32.48 1.53 -13.98
N LEU A 69 -32.07 0.28 -13.77
CA LEU A 69 -31.33 -0.54 -14.72
C LEU A 69 -32.18 -1.73 -15.11
N GLU A 70 -32.33 -1.98 -16.41
CA GLU A 70 -33.05 -3.14 -16.92
C GLU A 70 -32.57 -3.46 -18.34
N ALA A 71 -32.21 -4.72 -18.60
CA ALA A 71 -31.75 -5.18 -19.92
C ALA A 71 -30.68 -4.28 -20.58
N GLY A 72 -29.78 -3.70 -19.77
CA GLY A 72 -28.68 -2.82 -20.21
C GLY A 72 -29.05 -1.33 -20.31
N SER A 73 -30.33 -1.01 -20.27
CA SER A 73 -30.86 0.37 -20.28
C SER A 73 -30.66 1.03 -18.92
N LEU A 74 -30.42 2.35 -18.91
CA LEU A 74 -30.43 3.20 -17.72
C LEU A 74 -31.49 4.31 -17.85
N GLU A 75 -32.41 4.35 -16.89
CA GLU A 75 -33.30 5.48 -16.67
C GLU A 75 -32.82 6.29 -15.46
N LEU A 76 -32.54 7.58 -15.63
CA LEU A 76 -32.14 8.50 -14.55
C LEU A 76 -33.37 9.18 -13.93
N PHE A 77 -33.49 9.16 -12.61
CA PHE A 77 -34.55 9.85 -11.86
C PHE A 77 -33.95 10.92 -10.97
N MET A 78 -34.20 12.18 -11.33
CA MET A 78 -33.79 13.35 -10.54
C MET A 78 -34.61 14.58 -10.93
N ASP A 79 -34.72 15.54 -10.03
CA ASP A 79 -35.39 16.81 -10.33
C ASP A 79 -34.39 17.83 -10.87
N ASP A 80 -34.86 18.70 -11.78
CA ASP A 80 -34.07 19.85 -12.21
C ASP A 80 -33.98 20.86 -11.06
N ALA A 81 -32.80 21.43 -10.84
CA ALA A 81 -32.65 22.48 -9.84
C ALA A 81 -33.60 23.66 -10.17
N SER A 82 -34.27 24.20 -9.15
CA SER A 82 -35.12 25.38 -9.36
C SER A 82 -34.26 26.59 -9.76
N PRO A 83 -34.79 27.56 -10.53
CA PRO A 83 -34.01 28.76 -10.89
C PRO A 83 -33.45 29.52 -9.68
N ALA A 84 -34.15 29.48 -8.53
CA ALA A 84 -33.68 30.09 -7.29
C ALA A 84 -32.45 29.38 -6.68
N SER A 85 -32.22 28.10 -7.01
CA SER A 85 -31.05 27.33 -6.57
C SER A 85 -29.74 27.94 -7.07
N ALA A 86 -29.76 28.59 -8.25
CA ALA A 86 -28.58 29.21 -8.84
C ALA A 86 -27.94 30.28 -7.94
N LEU A 87 -28.74 30.99 -7.13
CA LEU A 87 -28.25 31.96 -6.16
C LEU A 87 -27.41 31.30 -5.05
N TRP A 88 -27.75 30.07 -4.65
CA TRP A 88 -27.19 29.40 -3.46
C TRP A 88 -26.09 28.40 -3.81
N HIS A 89 -26.20 27.72 -4.95
CA HIS A 89 -25.34 26.60 -5.33
C HIS A 89 -24.65 26.78 -6.69
N GLY A 90 -24.86 27.95 -7.32
CA GLY A 90 -24.42 28.24 -8.68
C GLY A 90 -25.29 27.55 -9.74
N GLU A 91 -25.00 27.81 -11.01
CA GLU A 91 -25.70 27.15 -12.11
C GLU A 91 -25.50 25.62 -12.04
N MET A 92 -26.61 24.91 -12.21
CA MET A 92 -26.65 23.46 -12.17
C MET A 92 -27.02 22.93 -13.55
N PRO A 93 -26.34 21.88 -14.04
CA PRO A 93 -26.69 21.22 -15.29
C PRO A 93 -28.11 20.66 -15.20
N LYS A 94 -28.82 20.68 -16.32
CA LYS A 94 -30.16 20.09 -16.42
C LYS A 94 -30.06 18.58 -16.36
N ARG A 95 -31.14 17.92 -15.92
CA ARG A 95 -31.27 16.46 -15.93
C ARG A 95 -30.91 15.86 -17.30
N SER A 96 -31.30 16.50 -18.40
CA SER A 96 -30.99 16.03 -19.76
C SER A 96 -29.50 16.06 -20.09
N GLU A 97 -28.76 17.04 -19.58
CA GLU A 97 -27.32 17.16 -19.79
C GLU A 97 -26.57 16.10 -18.97
N ILE A 98 -27.00 15.90 -17.72
CA ILE A 98 -26.50 14.83 -16.85
C ILE A 98 -26.79 13.45 -17.47
N ALA A 99 -28.01 13.25 -17.98
CA ALA A 99 -28.41 12.02 -18.66
C ALA A 99 -27.49 11.71 -19.85
N GLN A 100 -27.18 12.71 -20.68
CA GLN A 100 -26.25 12.54 -21.79
C GLN A 100 -24.83 12.18 -21.31
N LEU A 101 -24.36 12.83 -20.25
CA LEU A 101 -23.03 12.63 -19.68
C LEU A 101 -22.81 11.19 -19.19
N ILE A 102 -23.79 10.62 -18.49
CA ILE A 102 -23.71 9.25 -17.95
C ILE A 102 -24.18 8.18 -18.96
N GLY A 103 -24.63 8.60 -20.14
CA GLY A 103 -25.19 7.73 -21.16
C GLY A 103 -26.50 7.07 -20.73
N ALA A 104 -27.40 7.81 -20.09
CA ALA A 104 -28.75 7.39 -19.77
C ALA A 104 -29.62 7.34 -21.02
N ASP A 105 -30.45 6.31 -21.14
CA ASP A 105 -31.39 6.10 -22.25
C ASP A 105 -32.65 6.95 -22.09
N ALA A 106 -33.03 7.25 -20.85
CA ALA A 106 -34.11 8.18 -20.53
C ALA A 106 -33.84 8.87 -19.18
N ALA A 107 -34.50 10.01 -18.96
CA ALA A 107 -34.40 10.74 -17.71
C ALA A 107 -35.72 11.40 -17.30
N PHE A 108 -36.15 11.19 -16.06
CA PHE A 108 -37.43 11.60 -15.52
C PHE A 108 -37.30 12.37 -14.20
N PRO A 109 -38.29 13.22 -13.84
CA PRO A 109 -38.41 13.73 -12.47
C PRO A 109 -38.49 12.60 -11.45
N LEU A 110 -37.98 12.83 -10.23
CA LEU A 110 -37.89 11.80 -9.20
C LEU A 110 -39.27 11.23 -8.82
N ALA A 111 -40.31 12.07 -8.86
CA ALA A 111 -41.70 11.68 -8.62
C ALA A 111 -42.23 10.56 -9.54
N LYS A 112 -41.57 10.27 -10.67
CA LYS A 112 -41.95 9.17 -11.57
C LYS A 112 -41.42 7.80 -11.13
N LEU A 113 -40.47 7.76 -10.20
CA LEU A 113 -39.78 6.52 -9.78
C LEU A 113 -40.74 5.46 -9.21
N ALA A 114 -41.70 5.87 -8.37
CA ALA A 114 -42.65 4.95 -7.73
C ALA A 114 -43.45 4.12 -8.74
N SER A 115 -43.84 4.71 -9.87
CA SER A 115 -44.56 4.00 -10.94
C SER A 115 -43.71 2.97 -11.70
N ARG A 116 -42.39 2.96 -11.48
CA ARG A 116 -41.40 2.12 -12.16
C ARG A 116 -40.72 1.11 -11.21
N ALA A 117 -41.12 1.10 -9.95
CA ALA A 117 -40.50 0.32 -8.87
C ALA A 117 -41.01 -1.14 -8.77
N ALA A 118 -42.04 -1.50 -9.55
CA ALA A 118 -42.61 -2.84 -9.50
C ALA A 118 -41.57 -3.94 -9.76
N ARG A 119 -41.47 -4.88 -8.83
CA ARG A 119 -40.53 -6.02 -8.86
C ARG A 119 -39.05 -5.62 -8.99
N ALA A 120 -38.68 -4.41 -8.59
CA ALA A 120 -37.29 -3.99 -8.61
C ALA A 120 -36.50 -4.59 -7.45
N ALA A 121 -35.34 -5.15 -7.76
CA ALA A 121 -34.30 -5.43 -6.79
C ALA A 121 -33.57 -4.14 -6.43
N THR A 122 -32.99 -4.09 -5.23
CA THR A 122 -32.25 -2.92 -4.75
C THR A 122 -31.17 -3.30 -3.75
N LEU A 123 -30.28 -2.35 -3.48
CA LEU A 123 -29.37 -2.37 -2.33
C LEU A 123 -29.69 -1.20 -1.41
N ALA A 124 -29.63 -1.43 -0.10
CA ALA A 124 -29.93 -0.39 0.89
C ALA A 124 -28.91 0.75 0.81
N VAL A 125 -29.39 1.99 0.85
CA VAL A 125 -28.53 3.17 1.00
C VAL A 125 -28.31 3.48 2.49
N GLN A 126 -27.11 3.96 2.84
CA GLN A 126 -26.74 4.22 4.24
C GLN A 126 -27.42 5.47 4.82
N ASP A 127 -27.81 6.44 3.98
CA ASP A 127 -28.59 7.59 4.41
C ASP A 127 -30.00 7.18 4.82
N ALA A 128 -30.31 7.30 6.12
CA ALA A 128 -31.59 6.89 6.71
C ALA A 128 -32.81 7.52 6.02
N SER A 129 -32.73 8.78 5.61
CA SER A 129 -33.87 9.47 4.99
C SER A 129 -34.20 8.88 3.61
N THR A 130 -33.17 8.61 2.81
CA THR A 130 -33.31 8.00 1.48
C THR A 130 -33.64 6.53 1.59
N TYR A 131 -33.13 5.82 2.59
CA TYR A 131 -33.52 4.44 2.89
C TYR A 131 -35.02 4.32 3.20
N LEU A 132 -35.58 5.23 4.00
CA LEU A 132 -37.02 5.24 4.28
C LEU A 132 -37.84 5.49 3.00
N GLN A 133 -37.42 6.45 2.18
CA GLN A 133 -38.05 6.71 0.88
C GLN A 133 -37.93 5.51 -0.08
N GLN A 134 -36.80 4.83 -0.09
CA GLN A 134 -36.57 3.62 -0.87
C GLN A 134 -37.56 2.52 -0.44
N CYS A 135 -37.74 2.31 0.87
CA CYS A 135 -38.72 1.35 1.39
C CYS A 135 -40.17 1.71 0.99
N GLU A 136 -40.52 3.00 1.06
CA GLU A 136 -41.84 3.51 0.65
C GLU A 136 -42.08 3.30 -0.86
N VAL A 137 -41.12 3.68 -1.69
CA VAL A 137 -41.18 3.56 -3.16
C VAL A 137 -41.30 2.09 -3.60
N LEU A 138 -40.57 1.19 -2.94
CA LEU A 138 -40.62 -0.24 -3.23
C LEU A 138 -41.79 -0.96 -2.55
N ASN A 139 -42.51 -0.27 -1.67
CA ASN A 139 -43.58 -0.82 -0.83
C ASN A 139 -43.16 -2.09 -0.06
N ARG A 140 -41.94 -2.09 0.49
CA ARG A 140 -41.37 -3.18 1.29
C ARG A 140 -40.19 -2.67 2.11
N LEU A 141 -39.89 -3.38 3.20
CA LEU A 141 -38.60 -3.20 3.89
C LEU A 141 -37.48 -3.77 3.02
N VAL A 142 -36.39 -3.02 2.91
CA VAL A 142 -35.15 -3.45 2.26
C VAL A 142 -34.21 -3.93 3.35
N SER A 143 -33.69 -5.15 3.25
CA SER A 143 -32.74 -5.65 4.24
C SER A 143 -31.49 -4.77 4.27
N LEU A 144 -31.15 -4.27 5.45
CA LEU A 144 -29.80 -3.77 5.71
C LEU A 144 -28.82 -4.97 5.73
N ALA A 145 -27.53 -4.68 5.60
CA ALA A 145 -26.42 -5.62 5.52
C ALA A 145 -26.63 -6.94 6.32
N SER A 146 -26.12 -8.05 5.78
CA SER A 146 -26.04 -9.43 6.34
C SER A 146 -27.20 -10.41 6.12
N SER A 147 -28.35 -10.00 5.56
CA SER A 147 -29.44 -10.96 5.22
C SER A 147 -30.34 -10.50 4.05
N PRO A 148 -29.78 -10.20 2.86
CA PRO A 148 -30.59 -9.99 1.67
C PRO A 148 -31.34 -11.28 1.31
N LEU A 149 -32.57 -11.15 0.79
CA LEU A 149 -33.44 -12.28 0.45
C LEU A 149 -34.02 -12.10 -0.96
N GLY A 150 -34.34 -13.22 -1.61
CA GLY A 150 -34.97 -13.24 -2.94
C GLY A 150 -34.16 -12.45 -3.98
N ILE A 151 -34.84 -11.60 -4.75
CA ILE A 151 -34.24 -10.83 -5.86
C ILE A 151 -33.12 -9.87 -5.41
N ASP A 152 -33.13 -9.40 -4.16
CA ASP A 152 -32.06 -8.54 -3.64
C ASP A 152 -30.78 -9.36 -3.39
N LEU A 153 -30.89 -10.63 -2.96
CA LEU A 153 -29.73 -11.51 -2.81
C LEU A 153 -29.11 -11.86 -4.17
N GLU A 154 -29.95 -12.09 -5.18
CA GLU A 154 -29.50 -12.30 -6.57
C GLU A 154 -28.77 -11.07 -7.10
N LEU A 155 -29.30 -9.86 -6.84
CA LEU A 155 -28.62 -8.61 -7.16
C LEU A 155 -27.29 -8.46 -6.41
N VAL A 156 -27.24 -8.75 -5.11
CA VAL A 156 -26.01 -8.70 -4.30
C VAL A 156 -24.92 -9.58 -4.94
N ARG A 157 -25.26 -10.82 -5.31
CA ARG A 157 -24.33 -11.75 -5.96
C ARG A 157 -23.84 -11.21 -7.32
N ALA A 158 -24.73 -10.61 -8.10
CA ALA A 158 -24.37 -10.00 -9.38
C ALA A 158 -23.44 -8.79 -9.19
N ILE A 159 -23.74 -7.90 -8.24
CA ILE A 159 -22.91 -6.72 -7.93
C ILE A 159 -21.52 -7.11 -7.45
N ILE A 160 -21.43 -8.10 -6.55
CA ILE A 160 -20.15 -8.65 -6.11
C ILE A 160 -19.34 -9.12 -7.32
N SER A 161 -19.92 -9.95 -8.19
CA SER A 161 -19.24 -10.44 -9.41
C SER A 161 -18.72 -9.31 -10.32
N LEU A 162 -19.45 -8.19 -10.40
CA LEU A 162 -19.06 -7.05 -11.22
C LEU A 162 -17.94 -6.21 -10.58
N ARG A 163 -18.04 -5.93 -9.29
CA ARG A 163 -17.13 -5.02 -8.55
C ARG A 163 -15.86 -5.70 -8.05
N LEU A 164 -15.85 -7.03 -7.94
CA LEU A 164 -14.67 -7.81 -7.52
C LEU A 164 -13.44 -7.54 -8.42
N THR A 165 -13.66 -7.18 -9.69
CA THR A 165 -12.59 -6.87 -10.66
C THR A 165 -12.80 -5.51 -11.29
N HIS A 166 -11.71 -4.74 -11.39
CA HIS A 166 -11.74 -3.35 -11.83
C HIS A 166 -11.56 -3.23 -13.35
N ASP A 167 -12.38 -2.40 -13.99
CA ASP A 167 -12.16 -1.98 -15.38
C ASP A 167 -11.10 -0.87 -15.51
N ALA A 168 -10.71 -0.55 -16.74
CA ALA A 168 -9.62 0.39 -17.02
C ALA A 168 -9.86 1.82 -16.48
N ASP A 169 -11.11 2.29 -16.49
CA ASP A 169 -11.44 3.62 -15.97
C ASP A 169 -11.42 3.62 -14.43
N ALA A 170 -11.93 2.55 -13.79
CA ALA A 170 -11.79 2.35 -12.35
C ALA A 170 -10.32 2.35 -11.91
N LEU A 171 -9.46 1.58 -12.61
CA LEU A 171 -8.02 1.56 -12.34
C LEU A 171 -7.34 2.92 -12.60
N THR A 172 -7.86 3.72 -13.52
CA THR A 172 -7.36 5.08 -13.75
C THR A 172 -7.67 5.99 -12.57
N GLU A 173 -8.86 5.89 -12.00
CA GLU A 173 -9.28 6.65 -10.82
C GLU A 173 -8.56 6.21 -9.55
N VAL A 174 -8.46 4.90 -9.29
CA VAL A 174 -7.68 4.35 -8.16
C VAL A 174 -6.21 4.79 -8.24
N ARG A 175 -5.58 4.75 -9.42
CA ARG A 175 -4.18 5.23 -9.56
C ARG A 175 -4.05 6.73 -9.27
N GLN A 176 -5.06 7.54 -9.57
CA GLN A 176 -5.05 8.96 -9.19
C GLN A 176 -5.16 9.13 -7.66
N ALA A 177 -6.05 8.38 -7.02
CA ALA A 177 -6.18 8.34 -5.56
C ALA A 177 -4.87 7.90 -4.91
N ALA A 178 -4.29 6.77 -5.33
CA ALA A 178 -2.99 6.27 -4.85
C ALA A 178 -1.86 7.29 -5.03
N ALA A 179 -1.78 7.96 -6.20
CA ALA A 179 -0.78 9.01 -6.42
C ALA A 179 -0.99 10.25 -5.52
N CYS A 180 -2.22 10.51 -5.09
CA CYS A 180 -2.53 11.53 -4.08
C CYS A 180 -2.11 11.07 -2.68
N THR A 181 -2.49 9.85 -2.31
CA THR A 181 -2.10 9.19 -1.06
C THR A 181 -0.58 9.19 -0.86
N VAL A 182 0.19 8.72 -1.86
CA VAL A 182 1.67 8.72 -1.83
C VAL A 182 2.23 10.12 -1.56
N ALA A 183 1.64 11.15 -2.15
CA ALA A 183 2.09 12.53 -1.94
C ALA A 183 1.71 13.06 -0.55
N ALA A 184 0.54 12.69 -0.03
CA ALA A 184 0.13 13.00 1.34
C ALA A 184 1.08 12.38 2.37
N HIS A 185 1.41 11.10 2.26
CA HIS A 185 2.40 10.43 3.12
C HIS A 185 3.77 11.09 3.11
N LYS A 186 4.28 11.45 1.92
CA LYS A 186 5.54 12.21 1.80
C LYS A 186 5.45 13.57 2.49
N ALA A 187 4.32 14.25 2.42
CA ALA A 187 4.11 15.52 3.10
C ALA A 187 4.09 15.36 4.64
N GLY A 188 3.46 14.30 5.15
CA GLY A 188 3.47 13.97 6.58
C GLY A 188 4.88 13.68 7.10
N MET A 189 5.66 12.86 6.39
CA MET A 189 7.06 12.58 6.73
C MET A 189 7.90 13.86 6.72
N ALA A 190 7.74 14.71 5.69
CA ALA A 190 8.47 15.99 5.59
C ALA A 190 8.09 17.01 6.68
N ALA A 191 6.85 16.97 7.18
CA ALA A 191 6.38 17.83 8.25
C ALA A 191 6.86 17.38 9.65
N THR A 192 7.26 16.12 9.79
CA THR A 192 7.59 15.49 11.08
C THR A 192 8.60 16.27 11.93
N PRO A 193 9.73 16.79 11.39
CA PRO A 193 10.70 17.51 12.21
C PRO A 193 10.18 18.80 12.86
N GLY A 194 9.12 19.40 12.32
CA GLY A 194 8.52 20.65 12.80
C GLY A 194 7.21 20.46 13.57
N ALA A 195 6.68 19.24 13.60
CA ALA A 195 5.41 18.93 14.22
C ALA A 195 5.53 18.79 15.74
N LYS A 196 4.47 19.18 16.46
CA LYS A 196 4.37 19.03 17.92
C LYS A 196 3.33 17.98 18.29
N THR A 197 2.30 17.83 17.48
CA THR A 197 1.16 16.94 17.71
C THR A 197 0.87 16.10 16.50
N GLU A 198 0.16 14.99 16.71
CA GLU A 198 -0.37 14.13 15.64
C GLU A 198 -1.20 14.95 14.63
N ALA A 199 -1.93 15.96 15.11
CA ALA A 199 -2.73 16.86 14.30
C ALA A 199 -1.90 17.67 13.29
N ASP A 200 -0.66 18.07 13.64
CA ASP A 200 0.22 18.81 12.73
C ASP A 200 0.60 17.95 11.52
N ILE A 201 0.87 16.67 11.75
CA ILE A 201 1.19 15.70 10.69
C ILE A 201 -0.04 15.44 9.83
N ARG A 202 -1.18 15.14 10.47
CA ARG A 202 -2.46 14.93 9.77
C ARG A 202 -2.79 16.13 8.88
N ALA A 203 -2.65 17.35 9.39
CA ALA A 203 -2.92 18.56 8.62
C ALA A 203 -2.02 18.66 7.38
N ALA A 204 -0.73 18.32 7.47
CA ALA A 204 0.17 18.31 6.33
C ALA A 204 -0.23 17.26 5.26
N MET A 205 -0.70 16.09 5.70
CA MET A 205 -1.16 15.02 4.81
C MET A 205 -2.47 15.40 4.12
N GLU A 206 -3.50 15.77 4.89
CA GLU A 206 -4.83 16.10 4.36
C GLU A 206 -4.82 17.37 3.51
N ALA A 207 -3.92 18.32 3.76
CA ALA A 207 -3.74 19.49 2.89
C ALA A 207 -3.42 19.08 1.45
N VAL A 208 -2.64 18.02 1.24
CA VAL A 208 -2.33 17.51 -0.11
C VAL A 208 -3.61 16.98 -0.76
N ILE A 209 -4.37 16.16 -0.05
CA ILE A 209 -5.62 15.56 -0.54
C ILE A 209 -6.62 16.65 -0.94
N ILE A 210 -6.85 17.61 -0.04
CA ILE A 210 -7.75 18.74 -0.26
C ILE A 210 -7.26 19.60 -1.44
N SER A 211 -5.96 19.86 -1.56
CA SER A 211 -5.41 20.67 -2.66
C SER A 211 -5.61 20.07 -4.05
N ARG A 212 -5.83 18.75 -4.13
CA ARG A 212 -6.17 18.03 -5.36
C ARG A 212 -7.67 17.90 -5.59
N ASN A 213 -8.48 18.60 -4.78
CA ASN A 213 -9.94 18.51 -4.81
C ASN A 213 -10.46 17.08 -4.64
N MET A 214 -9.78 16.32 -3.76
CA MET A 214 -10.13 14.98 -3.31
C MET A 214 -10.52 15.03 -1.83
N THR A 215 -11.07 13.93 -1.32
CA THR A 215 -11.39 13.74 0.10
C THR A 215 -10.59 12.57 0.66
N CYS A 216 -10.54 12.41 1.98
CA CYS A 216 -10.03 11.17 2.57
C CYS A 216 -11.05 10.05 2.34
N ALA A 217 -10.59 8.85 2.00
CA ALA A 217 -11.45 7.67 1.80
C ALA A 217 -12.05 7.15 3.13
N TYR A 218 -11.38 7.46 4.24
CA TYR A 218 -11.77 7.14 5.61
C TYR A 218 -11.17 8.19 6.56
N PRO A 219 -11.59 8.25 7.83
CA PRO A 219 -10.94 9.10 8.81
C PRO A 219 -9.45 8.75 8.94
N SER A 220 -8.57 9.69 8.56
CA SER A 220 -7.12 9.52 8.61
C SER A 220 -6.65 9.08 10.00
N ILE A 221 -5.96 7.96 10.13
CA ILE A 221 -5.37 7.51 11.39
C ILE A 221 -3.92 7.99 11.41
N VAL A 222 -3.59 8.94 12.28
CA VAL A 222 -2.23 9.48 12.39
C VAL A 222 -1.89 9.52 13.86
N SER A 223 -1.10 8.57 14.34
CA SER A 223 -0.92 8.41 15.78
C SER A 223 0.45 7.88 16.22
N VAL A 224 0.90 8.36 17.39
CA VAL A 224 2.02 7.76 18.13
C VAL A 224 1.60 6.55 18.97
N HIS A 225 0.29 6.32 19.10
CA HIS A 225 -0.31 5.15 19.73
C HIS A 225 -0.66 4.08 18.67
N GLY A 226 0.36 3.58 17.97
CA GLY A 226 0.20 2.61 16.89
C GLY A 226 -0.48 1.29 17.30
N GLU A 227 -0.56 0.98 18.59
CA GLU A 227 -1.28 -0.18 19.16
C GLU A 227 -2.82 -0.06 19.07
N VAL A 228 -3.34 1.13 18.74
CA VAL A 228 -4.77 1.39 18.55
C VAL A 228 -5.08 1.45 17.05
N LEU A 229 -5.64 0.36 16.51
CA LEU A 229 -5.75 0.15 15.06
C LEU A 229 -6.50 1.28 14.32
N HIS A 230 -7.59 1.79 14.89
CA HIS A 230 -8.38 2.91 14.33
C HIS A 230 -8.41 4.11 15.30
N ASN A 231 -7.25 4.73 15.53
CA ASN A 231 -7.17 5.91 16.38
C ASN A 231 -7.49 7.21 15.62
N GLU A 232 -8.67 7.76 15.87
CA GLU A 232 -9.14 9.01 15.26
C GLU A 232 -8.97 10.23 16.19
N GLN A 233 -8.04 10.15 17.14
CA GLN A 233 -7.70 11.24 18.07
C GLN A 233 -6.27 11.71 17.81
N TYR A 234 -6.07 13.03 17.72
CA TYR A 234 -4.81 13.63 17.22
C TYR A 234 -4.18 14.62 18.20
N HIS A 235 -4.44 14.45 19.49
CA HIS A 235 -4.06 15.40 20.53
C HIS A 235 -2.76 15.03 21.24
N HIS A 236 -2.19 13.85 20.96
CA HIS A 236 -0.96 13.43 21.61
C HIS A 236 0.22 14.26 21.11
N GLN A 237 1.13 14.57 22.03
CA GLN A 237 2.38 15.26 21.73
C GLN A 237 3.37 14.25 21.16
N LEU A 238 4.09 14.64 20.11
CA LEU A 238 5.18 13.86 19.53
C LEU A 238 6.40 13.96 20.45
N GLN A 239 6.91 12.84 20.94
CA GLN A 239 8.14 12.77 21.75
C GLN A 239 9.29 12.09 21.00
N PRO A 240 10.54 12.47 21.29
CA PRO A 240 11.69 11.70 20.83
C PRO A 240 11.59 10.24 21.30
N GLY A 241 11.73 9.30 20.38
CA GLY A 241 11.58 7.86 20.65
C GLY A 241 10.20 7.31 20.29
N ASP A 242 9.20 8.13 19.99
CA ASP A 242 7.94 7.64 19.45
C ASP A 242 8.12 7.15 18.00
N LEU A 243 7.35 6.11 17.65
CA LEU A 243 6.98 5.82 16.27
C LEU A 243 5.65 6.49 15.98
N LEU A 244 5.51 7.10 14.81
CA LEU A 244 4.24 7.56 14.27
C LEU A 244 3.77 6.55 13.22
N LEU A 245 2.58 5.98 13.42
CA LEU A 245 1.85 5.20 12.43
C LEU A 245 0.85 6.15 11.76
N ALA A 246 0.97 6.31 10.44
CA ALA A 246 0.00 7.05 9.64
C ALA A 246 -0.62 6.11 8.61
N ASP A 247 -1.93 5.97 8.69
CA ASP A 247 -2.80 5.21 7.82
C ASP A 247 -3.83 6.20 7.24
N VAL A 248 -3.59 6.57 5.98
CA VAL A 248 -4.27 7.67 5.30
C VAL A 248 -4.38 7.36 3.82
N GLY A 249 -5.59 7.51 3.28
CA GLY A 249 -5.92 7.24 1.90
C GLY A 249 -6.83 8.30 1.29
N ALA A 250 -6.62 8.63 0.01
CA ALA A 250 -7.46 9.54 -0.75
C ALA A 250 -8.63 8.80 -1.44
N GLU A 251 -9.75 9.49 -1.60
CA GLU A 251 -10.85 9.10 -2.48
C GLU A 251 -10.87 10.03 -3.70
N SER A 252 -10.92 9.44 -4.91
CA SER A 252 -11.05 10.17 -6.15
C SER A 252 -12.41 10.88 -6.21
N HIS A 253 -12.53 11.88 -7.09
CA HIS A 253 -13.80 12.60 -7.30
C HIS A 253 -14.96 11.71 -7.78
N MET A 254 -14.66 10.52 -8.32
CA MET A 254 -15.64 9.50 -8.72
C MET A 254 -15.90 8.44 -7.63
N GLY A 255 -15.28 8.57 -6.46
CA GLY A 255 -15.48 7.72 -5.30
C GLY A 255 -14.51 6.56 -5.17
N TRP A 256 -13.40 6.50 -5.93
CA TRP A 256 -12.45 5.38 -5.86
C TRP A 256 -11.39 5.62 -4.78
N ALA A 257 -11.25 4.68 -3.87
CA ALA A 257 -10.36 4.76 -2.71
C ALA A 257 -8.94 4.26 -3.01
N SER A 258 -8.01 4.72 -2.17
CA SER A 258 -6.67 4.17 -1.94
C SER A 258 -6.51 4.02 -0.43
N ASP A 259 -5.70 3.07 0.03
CA ASP A 259 -5.50 2.77 1.45
C ASP A 259 -4.03 2.44 1.74
N VAL A 260 -3.38 3.27 2.56
CA VAL A 260 -1.93 3.18 2.75
C VAL A 260 -1.56 3.53 4.16
N THR A 261 -0.81 2.61 4.77
CA THR A 261 -0.13 2.80 6.03
C THR A 261 1.39 2.85 5.89
N ARG A 262 2.02 3.83 6.55
CA ARG A 262 3.45 3.85 6.84
C ARG A 262 3.69 4.17 8.31
N THR A 263 4.74 3.57 8.86
CA THR A 263 5.20 3.84 10.23
C THR A 263 6.62 4.38 10.19
N TRP A 264 6.92 5.40 11.00
CA TRP A 264 8.24 6.02 11.02
C TRP A 264 8.62 6.66 12.37
N PRO A 265 9.92 6.84 12.67
CA PRO A 265 10.38 7.41 13.92
C PRO A 265 10.20 8.93 13.93
N VAL A 266 9.56 9.45 14.97
CA VAL A 266 9.39 10.89 15.19
C VAL A 266 10.75 11.60 15.31
N SER A 267 11.76 10.90 15.86
CA SER A 267 13.15 11.38 15.96
C SER A 267 13.87 11.46 14.60
N GLY A 268 13.29 10.91 13.54
CA GLY A 268 13.88 10.84 12.19
C GLY A 268 14.88 9.69 11.97
N THR A 269 15.16 8.87 12.99
CA THR A 269 15.94 7.63 12.88
C THR A 269 15.38 6.56 13.79
N PHE A 270 15.29 5.32 13.32
CA PHE A 270 14.79 4.20 14.11
C PHE A 270 15.79 3.86 15.23
N SER A 271 15.28 3.59 16.43
CA SER A 271 16.07 2.90 17.46
C SER A 271 16.40 1.47 16.98
N PRO A 272 17.38 0.77 17.58
CA PRO A 272 17.66 -0.62 17.22
C PRO A 272 16.42 -1.53 17.34
N THR A 273 15.66 -1.41 18.43
CA THR A 273 14.45 -2.22 18.68
C THR A 273 13.32 -1.88 17.71
N GLN A 274 13.12 -0.59 17.40
CA GLN A 274 12.18 -0.17 16.36
C GLN A 274 12.58 -0.70 14.99
N ARG A 275 13.86 -0.64 14.65
CA ARG A 275 14.38 -1.10 13.37
C ARG A 275 14.22 -2.61 13.21
N ASP A 276 14.50 -3.36 14.27
CA ASP A 276 14.35 -4.81 14.29
C ASP A 276 12.90 -5.22 14.00
N ILE A 277 11.92 -4.67 14.73
CA ILE A 277 10.51 -4.99 14.49
C ILE A 277 10.01 -4.45 13.14
N TYR A 278 10.47 -3.26 12.73
CA TYR A 278 10.14 -2.71 11.41
C TYR A 278 10.57 -3.67 10.29
N ASN A 279 11.77 -4.24 10.39
CA ASN A 279 12.28 -5.19 9.40
C ASN A 279 11.46 -6.50 9.40
N VAL A 280 10.94 -6.95 10.55
CA VAL A 280 10.03 -8.12 10.63
C VAL A 280 8.73 -7.84 9.88
N VAL A 281 8.10 -6.69 10.11
CA VAL A 281 6.86 -6.31 9.41
C VAL A 281 7.12 -6.12 7.92
N LEU A 282 8.23 -5.50 7.54
CA LEU A 282 8.65 -5.33 6.15
C LEU A 282 8.89 -6.67 5.45
N ALA A 283 9.52 -7.63 6.12
CA ALA A 283 9.72 -8.97 5.57
C ALA A 283 8.39 -9.69 5.32
N ALA A 284 7.42 -9.58 6.24
CA ALA A 284 6.08 -10.14 6.04
C ALA A 284 5.35 -9.45 4.88
N HIS A 285 5.45 -8.12 4.78
CA HIS A 285 4.88 -7.34 3.68
C HIS A 285 5.42 -7.80 2.32
N ASP A 286 6.74 -7.82 2.18
CA ASP A 286 7.40 -8.16 0.92
C ASP A 286 7.13 -9.62 0.53
N ALA A 287 7.15 -10.55 1.49
CA ALA A 287 6.83 -11.96 1.26
C ALA A 287 5.37 -12.17 0.79
N CYS A 288 4.43 -11.41 1.35
CA CYS A 288 3.02 -11.46 0.92
C CYS A 288 2.87 -10.95 -0.51
N ILE A 289 3.43 -9.78 -0.82
CA ILE A 289 3.32 -9.19 -2.16
C ILE A 289 3.95 -10.10 -3.23
N ASP A 290 5.11 -10.68 -2.94
CA ASP A 290 5.80 -11.62 -3.85
C ASP A 290 4.96 -12.88 -4.16
N LYS A 291 4.00 -13.22 -3.30
CA LYS A 291 3.08 -14.35 -3.50
C LYS A 291 1.77 -13.99 -4.17
N ILE A 292 1.48 -12.72 -4.40
CA ILE A 292 0.21 -12.33 -5.03
C ILE A 292 0.26 -12.60 -6.53
N HIS A 293 -0.59 -13.52 -6.95
CA HIS A 293 -0.93 -13.73 -8.35
C HIS A 293 -2.33 -14.38 -8.45
N ALA A 294 -2.89 -14.40 -9.65
CA ALA A 294 -4.12 -15.11 -9.93
C ALA A 294 -4.03 -16.59 -9.52
N GLY A 295 -5.06 -17.10 -8.85
CA GLY A 295 -5.16 -18.49 -8.39
C GLY A 295 -4.69 -18.73 -6.95
N VAL A 296 -4.10 -17.74 -6.27
CA VAL A 296 -3.69 -17.89 -4.85
C VAL A 296 -4.86 -17.65 -3.91
N GLU A 297 -4.94 -18.46 -2.86
CA GLU A 297 -5.89 -18.27 -1.77
C GLU A 297 -5.44 -17.10 -0.89
N TYR A 298 -6.28 -16.07 -0.73
CA TYR A 298 -5.94 -14.91 0.10
C TYR A 298 -5.69 -15.28 1.57
N ARG A 299 -6.37 -16.32 2.05
CA ARG A 299 -6.13 -16.89 3.38
C ARG A 299 -4.68 -17.39 3.53
N ASP A 300 -4.09 -17.95 2.48
CA ASP A 300 -2.73 -18.46 2.52
C ASP A 300 -1.71 -17.30 2.55
N ILE A 301 -2.02 -16.16 1.93
CA ILE A 301 -1.26 -14.91 2.08
C ILE A 301 -1.28 -14.43 3.54
N HIS A 302 -2.45 -14.47 4.20
CA HIS A 302 -2.53 -14.12 5.62
C HIS A 302 -1.70 -15.07 6.49
N LEU A 303 -1.83 -16.39 6.29
CA LEU A 303 -1.03 -17.37 7.04
C LEU A 303 0.47 -17.23 6.79
N LEU A 304 0.88 -16.82 5.59
CA LEU A 304 2.26 -16.47 5.27
C LEU A 304 2.75 -15.27 6.10
N ALA A 305 1.99 -14.18 6.16
CA ALA A 305 2.31 -13.04 7.03
C ALA A 305 2.46 -13.47 8.49
N CYS A 306 1.51 -14.26 9.00
CA CYS A 306 1.55 -14.78 10.37
C CYS A 306 2.82 -15.59 10.63
N LYS A 307 3.22 -16.44 9.68
CA LYS A 307 4.44 -17.26 9.78
C LYS A 307 5.70 -16.40 9.76
N VAL A 308 5.84 -15.47 8.82
CA VAL A 308 7.02 -14.60 8.72
C VAL A 308 7.16 -13.70 9.95
N ILE A 309 6.05 -13.20 10.49
CA ILE A 309 6.05 -12.47 11.76
C ILE A 309 6.50 -13.39 12.90
N ALA A 310 5.99 -14.62 12.99
CA ALA A 310 6.41 -15.57 14.02
C ALA A 310 7.91 -15.91 13.91
N GLU A 311 8.43 -16.15 12.71
CA GLU A 311 9.86 -16.36 12.42
C GLU A 311 10.71 -15.19 12.95
N GLY A 312 10.37 -13.96 12.54
CA GLY A 312 11.09 -12.77 13.00
C GLY A 312 11.05 -12.57 14.50
N LEU A 313 9.92 -12.87 15.15
CA LEU A 313 9.81 -12.78 16.62
C LEU A 313 10.56 -13.89 17.36
N VAL A 314 10.74 -15.07 16.73
CA VAL A 314 11.62 -16.13 17.24
C VAL A 314 13.08 -15.70 17.13
N ASP A 315 13.50 -15.14 16.00
CA ASP A 315 14.87 -14.64 15.78
C ASP A 315 15.24 -13.53 16.78
N LEU A 316 14.28 -12.66 17.11
CA LEU A 316 14.45 -11.63 18.14
C LEU A 316 14.38 -12.17 19.58
N GLY A 317 14.04 -13.45 19.76
CA GLY A 317 13.91 -14.12 21.05
C GLY A 317 12.67 -13.73 21.85
N ILE A 318 11.69 -13.06 21.22
CA ILE A 318 10.39 -12.67 21.80
C ILE A 318 9.47 -13.89 21.86
N LEU A 319 9.43 -14.68 20.80
CA LEU A 319 8.77 -15.99 20.76
C LEU A 319 9.79 -17.13 20.87
N ARG A 320 9.32 -18.31 21.27
CA ARG A 320 10.13 -19.54 21.38
C ARG A 320 9.37 -20.71 20.77
N GLY A 321 10.05 -21.47 19.91
CA GLY A 321 9.52 -22.67 19.29
C GLY A 321 9.54 -22.59 17.76
N ASP A 322 8.83 -23.53 17.15
CA ASP A 322 8.65 -23.64 15.71
C ASP A 322 7.61 -22.61 15.23
N PRO A 323 7.93 -21.75 14.24
CA PRO A 323 7.03 -20.70 13.75
C PRO A 323 5.67 -21.21 13.25
N GLU A 324 5.63 -22.33 12.53
CA GLU A 324 4.40 -22.95 12.06
C GLU A 324 3.52 -23.37 13.24
N TYR A 325 4.09 -24.04 14.24
CA TYR A 325 3.37 -24.39 15.46
C TYR A 325 2.86 -23.14 16.21
N LEU A 326 3.64 -22.07 16.28
CA LEU A 326 3.22 -20.80 16.89
C LEU A 326 2.03 -20.17 16.15
N VAL A 327 1.95 -20.35 14.83
CA VAL A 327 0.78 -19.95 14.04
C VAL A 327 -0.40 -20.87 14.31
N GLU A 328 -0.21 -22.19 14.39
CA GLU A 328 -1.27 -23.16 14.69
C GLU A 328 -1.97 -22.91 16.02
N ILE A 329 -1.24 -22.49 17.05
CA ILE A 329 -1.80 -22.20 18.40
C ILE A 329 -2.27 -20.75 18.59
N ASP A 330 -2.22 -19.92 17.54
CA ASP A 330 -2.57 -18.50 17.51
C ASP A 330 -1.65 -17.58 18.36
N ALA A 331 -0.39 -17.97 18.62
CA ALA A 331 0.54 -17.15 19.40
C ALA A 331 0.92 -15.85 18.68
N HIS A 332 1.10 -15.90 17.35
CA HIS A 332 1.36 -14.73 16.50
C HIS A 332 0.28 -13.63 16.67
N ALA A 333 -0.97 -14.02 16.89
CA ALA A 333 -2.12 -13.11 16.98
C ALA A 333 -2.08 -12.22 18.24
N LEU A 334 -1.20 -12.52 19.21
CA LEU A 334 -0.89 -11.57 20.28
C LEU A 334 -0.31 -10.26 19.75
N PHE A 335 0.38 -10.32 18.62
CA PHE A 335 1.12 -9.22 18.01
C PHE A 335 0.56 -8.81 16.65
N PHE A 336 -0.07 -9.72 15.90
CA PHE A 336 -0.72 -9.43 14.62
C PHE A 336 -2.19 -9.89 14.66
N PRO A 337 -3.10 -9.08 15.24
CA PRO A 337 -4.45 -9.52 15.56
C PRO A 337 -5.49 -9.29 14.45
N HIS A 338 -5.17 -8.56 13.38
CA HIS A 338 -6.10 -8.27 12.28
C HIS A 338 -5.78 -9.08 11.02
N GLY A 339 -6.68 -9.05 10.03
CA GLY A 339 -6.43 -9.65 8.72
C GLY A 339 -5.29 -8.96 7.97
N VAL A 340 -4.65 -9.66 7.04
CA VAL A 340 -3.53 -9.12 6.22
C VAL A 340 -3.97 -8.07 5.20
N GLY A 341 -5.27 -7.81 5.08
CA GLY A 341 -5.85 -6.83 4.17
C GLY A 341 -7.27 -7.20 3.75
N HIS A 342 -7.77 -6.49 2.75
CA HIS A 342 -9.16 -6.56 2.28
C HIS A 342 -9.27 -6.19 0.79
N LEU A 343 -10.47 -6.36 0.23
CA LEU A 343 -10.81 -5.78 -1.07
C LEU A 343 -10.79 -4.24 -0.96
N LEU A 344 -10.35 -3.58 -2.03
CA LEU A 344 -10.32 -2.13 -2.15
C LEU A 344 -10.95 -1.69 -3.47
N GLY A 345 -11.74 -0.63 -3.47
CA GLY A 345 -12.44 -0.16 -4.67
C GLY A 345 -13.17 1.16 -4.48
N LEU A 346 -14.50 1.16 -4.65
CA LEU A 346 -15.30 2.35 -4.37
C LEU A 346 -15.49 2.58 -2.87
N ASP A 347 -15.31 1.53 -2.06
CA ASP A 347 -15.19 1.65 -0.61
C ASP A 347 -13.79 1.19 -0.18
N VAL A 348 -13.28 1.75 0.93
CA VAL A 348 -11.97 1.37 1.48
C VAL A 348 -11.91 -0.13 1.79
N HIS A 349 -12.90 -0.62 2.55
CA HIS A 349 -13.21 -2.05 2.61
C HIS A 349 -14.32 -2.35 1.60
N ASP A 350 -13.94 -2.68 0.37
CA ASP A 350 -14.87 -2.74 -0.75
C ASP A 350 -15.99 -3.76 -0.51
N MET A 351 -17.24 -3.29 -0.63
CA MET A 351 -18.46 -4.10 -0.49
C MET A 351 -18.71 -4.73 0.88
N GLU A 352 -18.07 -4.28 1.97
CA GLU A 352 -18.41 -4.76 3.33
C GLU A 352 -19.82 -4.39 3.77
N ASP A 353 -20.45 -3.42 3.12
CA ASP A 353 -21.87 -3.10 3.29
C ASP A 353 -22.81 -4.25 2.86
N LEU A 354 -22.30 -5.22 2.08
CA LEU A 354 -22.99 -6.45 1.70
C LEU A 354 -22.74 -7.61 2.68
N GLY A 355 -22.03 -7.35 3.78
CA GLY A 355 -21.58 -8.36 4.74
C GLY A 355 -20.50 -9.27 4.19
N ASP A 356 -20.36 -10.48 4.75
CA ASP A 356 -19.29 -11.40 4.38
C ASP A 356 -19.41 -11.96 2.95
N LEU A 357 -20.54 -11.75 2.26
CA LEU A 357 -20.76 -12.27 0.91
C LEU A 357 -19.70 -11.79 -0.09
N ALA A 358 -19.18 -10.56 0.06
CA ALA A 358 -18.12 -10.05 -0.82
C ALA A 358 -16.74 -10.60 -0.46
N GLY A 359 -16.44 -10.72 0.84
CA GLY A 359 -15.15 -11.21 1.32
C GLY A 359 -15.01 -12.73 1.31
N TYR A 360 -16.11 -13.48 1.39
CA TYR A 360 -16.12 -14.93 1.55
C TYR A 360 -16.86 -15.59 0.40
N GLU A 361 -16.20 -16.49 -0.31
CA GLU A 361 -16.84 -17.30 -1.34
C GLU A 361 -17.94 -18.20 -0.76
N GLU A 362 -18.90 -18.62 -1.59
CA GLU A 362 -19.97 -19.53 -1.17
C GLU A 362 -19.39 -20.81 -0.54
N GLY A 363 -19.88 -21.17 0.65
CA GLY A 363 -19.37 -22.30 1.44
C GLY A 363 -18.23 -21.95 2.39
N ARG A 364 -17.71 -20.73 2.39
CA ARG A 364 -16.70 -20.25 3.34
C ARG A 364 -17.33 -19.37 4.41
N ALA A 365 -16.75 -19.36 5.61
CA ALA A 365 -17.18 -18.54 6.74
C ALA A 365 -15.97 -17.98 7.49
N ARG A 366 -16.20 -16.94 8.30
CA ARG A 366 -15.20 -16.43 9.23
C ARG A 366 -14.74 -17.54 10.18
N SER A 367 -13.43 -17.59 10.42
CA SER A 367 -12.85 -18.45 11.44
C SER A 367 -13.24 -17.96 12.84
N ASP A 368 -13.28 -18.86 13.82
CA ASP A 368 -13.41 -18.54 15.25
C ASP A 368 -12.04 -18.38 15.95
N ARG A 369 -10.97 -18.87 15.33
CA ARG A 369 -9.58 -18.70 15.78
C ARG A 369 -9.18 -17.24 15.97
N PHE A 370 -8.41 -16.98 17.03
CA PHE A 370 -7.94 -15.65 17.39
C PHE A 370 -6.99 -15.09 16.32
N GLY A 371 -7.25 -13.88 15.84
CA GLY A 371 -6.52 -13.24 14.74
C GLY A 371 -7.17 -13.54 13.39
N LEU A 372 -7.28 -14.83 13.04
CA LEU A 372 -7.85 -15.25 11.76
C LEU A 372 -9.34 -14.88 11.60
N ASN A 373 -10.07 -14.71 12.69
CA ASN A 373 -11.46 -14.24 12.70
C ASN A 373 -11.63 -12.81 12.14
N TYR A 374 -10.56 -12.01 12.12
CA TYR A 374 -10.54 -10.65 11.56
C TYR A 374 -10.11 -10.60 10.09
N LEU A 375 -9.81 -11.75 9.46
CA LEU A 375 -9.54 -11.79 8.02
C LEU A 375 -10.77 -11.28 7.25
N ARG A 376 -10.61 -10.33 6.34
CA ARG A 376 -11.74 -9.72 5.61
C ARG A 376 -12.00 -10.39 4.25
N LEU A 377 -11.02 -11.11 3.72
CA LEU A 377 -11.09 -11.78 2.44
C LEU A 377 -10.64 -13.24 2.55
N ASN A 378 -11.50 -14.16 2.14
CA ASN A 378 -11.21 -15.59 2.03
C ASN A 378 -11.74 -16.08 0.68
N ARG A 379 -11.00 -15.75 -0.37
CA ARG A 379 -11.27 -16.08 -1.77
C ARG A 379 -9.97 -16.41 -2.51
N VAL A 380 -10.11 -17.13 -3.61
CA VAL A 380 -9.07 -17.24 -4.63
C VAL A 380 -8.94 -15.90 -5.36
N LEU A 381 -7.72 -15.38 -5.45
CA LEU A 381 -7.42 -14.14 -6.15
C LEU A 381 -7.57 -14.31 -7.67
N GLN A 382 -8.11 -13.28 -8.33
CA GLN A 382 -8.37 -13.24 -9.76
C GLN A 382 -7.77 -11.98 -10.38
N PRO A 383 -7.35 -12.00 -11.66
CA PRO A 383 -6.87 -10.80 -12.35
C PRO A 383 -7.90 -9.67 -12.28
N GLY A 384 -7.43 -8.46 -11.98
CA GLY A 384 -8.27 -7.27 -11.84
C GLY A 384 -8.83 -7.06 -10.43
N MET A 385 -8.68 -8.01 -9.50
CA MET A 385 -8.92 -7.74 -8.08
C MET A 385 -7.89 -6.76 -7.53
N LEU A 386 -8.36 -5.83 -6.71
CA LEU A 386 -7.51 -4.90 -5.97
C LEU A 386 -7.67 -5.20 -4.48
N VAL A 387 -6.55 -5.40 -3.80
CA VAL A 387 -6.50 -5.73 -2.38
C VAL A 387 -5.42 -4.91 -1.66
N THR A 388 -5.60 -4.65 -0.38
CA THR A 388 -4.53 -4.14 0.49
C THR A 388 -3.65 -5.28 0.98
N ILE A 389 -2.38 -5.00 1.27
CA ILE A 389 -1.48 -5.91 2.00
C ILE A 389 -0.84 -5.16 3.14
N GLU A 390 -1.31 -5.43 4.35
CA GLU A 390 -1.10 -4.58 5.53
C GLU A 390 -0.64 -5.34 6.79
N PRO A 391 0.40 -6.20 6.74
CA PRO A 391 0.88 -6.85 7.95
C PRO A 391 1.34 -5.82 9.00
N GLY A 392 1.23 -6.21 10.27
CA GLY A 392 1.62 -5.34 11.38
C GLY A 392 2.04 -6.08 12.63
N PHE A 393 2.69 -5.34 13.53
CA PHE A 393 3.07 -5.78 14.86
C PHE A 393 2.57 -4.76 15.88
N TYR A 394 1.89 -5.21 16.93
CA TYR A 394 1.25 -4.35 17.93
C TYR A 394 1.42 -4.91 19.33
N GLN A 395 1.79 -4.06 20.27
CA GLN A 395 1.79 -4.37 21.70
C GLN A 395 0.51 -3.86 22.36
N VAL A 396 -0.62 -4.51 22.05
CA VAL A 396 -1.94 -4.10 22.56
C VAL A 396 -2.07 -4.46 24.05
N PRO A 397 -2.16 -3.49 24.98
CA PRO A 397 -2.15 -3.79 26.42
C PRO A 397 -3.29 -4.71 26.86
N ALA A 398 -4.50 -4.54 26.29
CA ALA A 398 -5.65 -5.39 26.59
C ALA A 398 -5.45 -6.85 26.14
N ILE A 399 -4.60 -7.10 25.15
CA ILE A 399 -4.25 -8.45 24.68
C ILE A 399 -3.13 -9.02 25.54
N LEU A 400 -2.03 -8.26 25.71
CA LEU A 400 -0.81 -8.73 26.37
C LEU A 400 -0.92 -8.83 27.91
N ASN A 401 -1.83 -8.09 28.53
CA ASN A 401 -2.05 -8.12 29.99
C ASN A 401 -3.21 -9.03 30.41
N ASN A 402 -3.88 -9.71 29.48
CA ASN A 402 -4.92 -10.68 29.81
C ASN A 402 -4.30 -11.92 30.50
N SER A 403 -4.80 -12.28 31.68
CA SER A 403 -4.26 -13.37 32.50
C SER A 403 -4.32 -14.73 31.80
N ASP A 404 -5.44 -15.01 31.12
CA ASP A 404 -5.69 -16.32 30.50
C ASP A 404 -4.79 -16.51 29.28
N ARG A 405 -4.59 -15.44 28.49
CA ARG A 405 -3.61 -15.44 27.39
C ARG A 405 -2.19 -15.58 27.90
N ARG A 406 -1.82 -14.86 28.96
CA ARG A 406 -0.49 -14.98 29.58
C ARG A 406 -0.22 -16.40 30.05
N LEU A 407 -1.19 -17.04 30.70
CA LEU A 407 -1.12 -18.44 31.10
C LEU A 407 -1.02 -19.37 29.89
N LYS A 408 -1.88 -19.19 28.88
CA LYS A 408 -1.91 -20.01 27.65
C LYS A 408 -0.57 -19.98 26.91
N PHE A 409 0.08 -18.82 26.85
CA PHE A 409 1.28 -18.60 26.04
C PHE A 409 2.57 -18.46 26.87
N GLN A 410 2.54 -18.82 28.16
CA GLN A 410 3.67 -18.62 29.08
C GLN A 410 4.98 -19.27 28.62
N ASP A 411 4.89 -20.44 27.97
CA ASP A 411 6.06 -21.25 27.59
C ASP A 411 6.63 -20.84 26.22
N VAL A 412 5.85 -20.08 25.44
CA VAL A 412 6.22 -19.65 24.08
C VAL A 412 6.53 -18.16 23.97
N VAL A 413 6.09 -17.32 24.92
CA VAL A 413 6.40 -15.89 24.95
C VAL A 413 7.46 -15.59 26.00
N ASN A 414 8.56 -14.98 25.56
CA ASN A 414 9.58 -14.45 26.45
C ASN A 414 9.23 -13.02 26.87
N TRP A 415 8.45 -12.88 27.94
CA TRP A 415 7.96 -11.58 28.43
C TRP A 415 9.08 -10.60 28.83
N GLU A 416 10.19 -11.11 29.36
CA GLU A 416 11.35 -10.28 29.72
C GLU A 416 12.03 -9.72 28.47
N ARG A 417 12.14 -10.53 27.41
CA ARG A 417 12.66 -10.06 26.13
C ARG A 417 11.72 -9.07 25.46
N LEU A 418 10.41 -9.33 25.45
CA LEU A 418 9.42 -8.41 24.91
C LEU A 418 9.49 -7.03 25.58
N ALA A 419 9.69 -6.98 26.91
CA ALA A 419 9.80 -5.72 27.64
C ALA A 419 10.95 -4.82 27.18
N GLN A 420 11.96 -5.37 26.50
CA GLN A 420 13.08 -4.59 25.93
C GLN A 420 12.68 -3.83 24.66
N PHE A 421 11.55 -4.17 24.04
CA PHE A 421 10.97 -3.51 22.86
C PHE A 421 9.83 -2.56 23.24
N ALA A 422 9.80 -2.05 24.48
CA ALA A 422 8.70 -1.21 24.97
C ALA A 422 8.53 0.13 24.21
N ASP A 423 9.53 0.53 23.43
CA ASP A 423 9.47 1.69 22.53
C ASP A 423 8.75 1.41 21.20
N VAL A 424 8.35 0.17 20.94
CA VAL A 424 7.62 -0.25 19.74
C VAL A 424 6.16 -0.57 20.09
N ARG A 425 5.30 0.44 20.04
CA ARG A 425 3.88 0.23 20.34
C ARG A 425 3.11 -0.45 19.20
N GLY A 426 3.32 0.01 17.98
CA GLY A 426 2.68 -0.52 16.79
C GLY A 426 3.42 -0.14 15.52
N ILE A 427 3.51 -1.07 14.57
CA ILE A 427 4.05 -0.87 13.23
C ILE A 427 3.10 -1.54 12.24
N ARG A 428 2.72 -0.82 11.19
CA ARG A 428 2.04 -1.35 10.00
C ARG A 428 2.70 -0.80 8.75
N ILE A 429 2.78 -1.64 7.73
CA ILE A 429 3.23 -1.28 6.38
C ILE A 429 2.18 -1.82 5.43
N GLU A 430 1.59 -0.94 4.63
CA GLU A 430 0.46 -1.29 3.77
C GLU A 430 0.58 -0.70 2.38
N ASP A 431 0.26 -1.50 1.36
CA ASP A 431 0.20 -1.06 -0.02
C ASP A 431 -1.05 -1.57 -0.74
N ASP A 432 -1.50 -0.79 -1.74
CA ASP A 432 -2.58 -1.12 -2.66
C ASP A 432 -2.05 -2.03 -3.78
N VAL A 433 -2.53 -3.28 -3.86
CA VAL A 433 -1.99 -4.31 -4.76
C VAL A 433 -3.04 -4.82 -5.74
N LEU A 434 -2.83 -4.53 -7.03
CA LEU A 434 -3.63 -5.04 -8.14
C LEU A 434 -3.14 -6.42 -8.56
N VAL A 435 -4.02 -7.41 -8.52
CA VAL A 435 -3.75 -8.76 -9.03
C VAL A 435 -3.76 -8.73 -10.55
N THR A 436 -2.70 -9.25 -11.18
CA THR A 436 -2.57 -9.38 -12.64
C THR A 436 -2.62 -10.85 -13.05
N GLU A 437 -2.59 -11.13 -14.36
CA GLU A 437 -2.60 -12.51 -14.86
C GLU A 437 -1.40 -13.35 -14.38
N THR A 438 -0.23 -12.71 -14.21
CA THR A 438 1.03 -13.42 -13.93
C THR A 438 1.71 -12.99 -12.62
N GLY A 439 1.09 -12.13 -11.82
CA GLY A 439 1.70 -11.52 -10.63
C GLY A 439 0.85 -10.40 -10.05
N SER A 440 1.50 -9.34 -9.58
CA SER A 440 0.84 -8.16 -9.00
C SER A 440 1.45 -6.84 -9.50
N GLU A 441 0.67 -5.77 -9.42
CA GLU A 441 1.12 -4.37 -9.58
C GLU A 441 0.83 -3.63 -8.27
N ILE A 442 1.87 -3.09 -7.65
CA ILE A 442 1.74 -2.27 -6.44
C ILE A 442 1.44 -0.83 -6.88
N LEU A 443 0.21 -0.36 -6.71
CA LEU A 443 -0.22 0.96 -7.18
C LEU A 443 0.44 2.11 -6.40
N THR A 444 0.90 1.81 -5.19
CA THR A 444 1.49 2.75 -4.22
C THR A 444 3.02 2.64 -4.11
N ALA A 445 3.68 1.87 -5.00
CA ALA A 445 5.13 1.62 -5.00
C ALA A 445 6.03 2.88 -5.00
N ALA A 446 5.47 4.03 -5.36
CA ALA A 446 6.16 5.31 -5.32
C ALA A 446 6.39 5.85 -3.89
N LEU A 447 5.78 5.26 -2.87
CA LEU A 447 6.04 5.52 -1.45
C LEU A 447 6.97 4.43 -0.89
N PRO A 448 8.21 4.76 -0.47
CA PRO A 448 9.15 3.74 -0.03
C PRO A 448 8.68 3.02 1.23
N THR A 449 9.05 1.75 1.33
CA THR A 449 8.88 0.88 2.52
C THR A 449 10.22 0.59 3.20
N GLN A 450 11.35 0.86 2.56
CA GLN A 450 12.66 0.61 3.15
C GLN A 450 12.93 1.64 4.25
N ALA A 451 13.27 1.19 5.46
CA ALA A 451 13.47 2.07 6.61
C ALA A 451 14.50 3.19 6.35
N ASN A 452 15.59 2.90 5.64
CA ASN A 452 16.60 3.91 5.29
C ASN A 452 16.04 5.01 4.36
N ASP A 453 15.11 4.67 3.48
CA ASP A 453 14.50 5.62 2.56
C ASP A 453 13.45 6.48 3.27
N ILE A 454 12.75 5.90 4.26
CA ILE A 454 11.85 6.63 5.16
C ILE A 454 12.63 7.65 6.00
N GLU A 455 13.74 7.24 6.63
CA GLU A 455 14.60 8.16 7.39
C GLU A 455 15.09 9.33 6.52
N GLN A 456 15.46 9.06 5.27
CA GLN A 456 15.86 10.10 4.32
C GLN A 456 14.72 11.09 4.00
N LEU A 457 13.48 10.61 3.85
CA LEU A 457 12.32 11.48 3.60
C LEU A 457 12.03 12.40 4.78
N ILE A 458 12.18 11.92 6.02
CA ILE A 458 11.92 12.71 7.23
C ILE A 458 12.99 13.77 7.43
N GLN A 459 14.25 13.42 7.22
CA GLN A 459 15.38 14.33 7.44
C GLN A 459 15.46 15.44 6.38
N GLY A 460 14.81 15.24 5.23
CA GLY A 460 14.88 16.11 4.06
C GLY A 460 16.29 16.16 3.44
N GLU A 461 16.40 16.67 2.21
CA GLU A 461 17.71 17.15 1.74
C GLU A 461 18.12 18.33 2.63
N ARG A 462 19.02 18.13 3.58
CA ARG A 462 19.69 19.23 4.31
C ARG A 462 20.56 20.03 3.32
N THR A 463 19.95 20.86 2.48
CA THR A 463 20.62 21.95 1.79
C THR A 463 20.33 23.25 2.53
N SER A 464 21.40 23.85 3.03
CA SER A 464 21.48 25.14 3.71
C SER A 464 20.64 26.25 3.06
N ASN A 465 19.90 27.00 3.90
CA ASN A 465 19.38 28.36 3.72
C ASN A 465 19.59 29.02 2.34
N VAL A 466 18.54 29.08 1.52
CA VAL A 466 18.29 30.23 0.62
C VAL A 466 16.77 30.42 0.52
N GLY A 467 16.32 31.67 0.69
CA GLY A 467 14.91 32.02 0.83
C GLY A 467 14.01 31.65 -0.35
N TRP A 468 12.73 31.46 -0.03
CA TRP A 468 11.63 31.30 -0.97
C TRP A 468 11.67 32.38 -2.07
N THR A 469 11.94 31.97 -3.30
CA THR A 469 11.47 32.67 -4.51
C THR A 469 10.98 31.64 -5.52
N ALA A 470 9.81 31.93 -6.10
CA ALA A 470 9.12 31.08 -7.05
C ALA A 470 9.88 30.98 -8.39
N GLY A 471 9.88 29.78 -8.97
CA GLY A 471 10.09 29.59 -10.41
C GLY A 471 11.44 28.99 -10.81
N LYS A 472 11.43 27.67 -11.06
CA LYS A 472 11.99 26.92 -12.21
C LYS A 472 12.33 25.50 -11.76
N PHE A 473 11.47 24.55 -12.12
CA PHE A 473 11.77 23.13 -12.03
C PHE A 473 12.92 22.80 -12.99
N GLY A 474 14.13 22.80 -12.46
CA GLY A 474 15.29 22.13 -13.07
C GLY A 474 15.35 20.71 -12.53
N LEU A 475 15.15 19.72 -13.41
CA LEU A 475 15.38 18.31 -13.14
C LEU A 475 16.75 18.10 -12.48
N LYS A 476 16.79 17.68 -11.21
CA LYS A 476 18.00 17.12 -10.59
C LYS A 476 17.70 15.88 -9.75
N SER A 477 18.34 14.80 -10.22
CA SER A 477 18.85 13.59 -9.55
C SER A 477 17.97 12.84 -8.55
N GLN A 478 17.43 11.70 -9.04
CA GLN A 478 16.86 10.61 -8.24
C GLN A 478 17.93 9.73 -7.55
N PRO A 479 17.56 8.98 -6.49
CA PRO A 479 18.47 8.14 -5.70
C PRO A 479 19.05 6.94 -6.49
N ARG A 480 20.27 6.55 -6.12
CA ARG A 480 21.14 5.62 -6.87
C ARG A 480 20.72 4.13 -6.84
N GLY A 481 19.80 3.73 -5.96
CA GLY A 481 19.40 2.32 -5.76
C GLY A 481 18.64 1.70 -6.93
N GLY A 482 17.55 2.34 -7.36
CA GLY A 482 16.75 1.88 -8.50
C GLY A 482 17.48 1.96 -9.84
N TYR A 483 18.37 2.94 -10.00
CA TYR A 483 19.18 3.12 -11.21
C TYR A 483 20.13 1.93 -11.43
N MET A 484 20.78 1.43 -10.36
CA MET A 484 21.67 0.27 -10.44
C MET A 484 20.90 -1.02 -10.74
N LYS A 485 19.73 -1.22 -10.11
CA LYS A 485 18.86 -2.39 -10.38
C LYS A 485 18.44 -2.42 -11.84
N ARG A 486 17.96 -1.30 -12.37
CA ARG A 486 17.57 -1.17 -13.78
C ARG A 486 18.73 -1.41 -14.74
N CYS A 487 19.92 -0.85 -14.45
CA CYS A 487 21.12 -1.13 -15.24
C CYS A 487 21.48 -2.63 -15.24
N ARG A 488 21.31 -3.32 -14.11
CA ARG A 488 21.55 -4.77 -14.00
C ARG A 488 20.53 -5.59 -14.78
N GLU A 489 19.25 -5.24 -14.72
CA GLU A 489 18.21 -5.91 -15.53
C GLU A 489 18.46 -5.75 -17.02
N ILE A 490 18.88 -4.56 -17.47
CA ILE A 490 19.26 -4.33 -18.86
C ILE A 490 20.48 -5.19 -19.21
N PHE A 491 21.50 -5.23 -18.34
CA PHE A 491 22.68 -6.05 -18.54
C PHE A 491 22.34 -7.53 -18.71
N GLU A 492 21.53 -8.12 -17.82
CA GLU A 492 21.16 -9.53 -17.91
C GLU A 492 20.34 -9.84 -19.18
N LYS A 493 19.54 -8.90 -19.68
CA LYS A 493 18.79 -9.06 -20.93
C LYS A 493 19.70 -9.08 -22.17
N ILE A 494 20.72 -8.24 -22.22
CA ILE A 494 21.61 -8.11 -23.39
C ILE A 494 22.81 -9.06 -23.33
N ARG A 495 23.18 -9.52 -22.14
CA ARG A 495 24.37 -10.35 -21.91
C ARG A 495 24.42 -11.62 -22.78
N PRO A 496 23.36 -12.43 -22.91
CA PRO A 496 23.41 -13.65 -23.73
C PRO A 496 23.74 -13.37 -25.20
N GLN A 497 23.35 -12.20 -25.71
CA GLN A 497 23.58 -11.81 -27.11
C GLN A 497 25.01 -11.30 -27.36
N LEU A 498 25.70 -10.85 -26.31
CA LEU A 498 27.02 -10.22 -26.42
C LEU A 498 28.17 -11.13 -25.99
N ILE A 499 27.89 -12.13 -25.16
CA ILE A 499 28.96 -12.86 -24.45
C ILE A 499 29.79 -13.80 -25.36
N GLU A 500 29.18 -14.39 -26.39
CA GLU A 500 29.87 -15.35 -27.27
C GLU A 500 31.02 -14.70 -28.09
N GLU A 501 30.84 -13.46 -28.55
CA GLU A 501 31.82 -12.75 -29.39
C GLU A 501 32.66 -11.72 -28.61
N ARG A 502 32.22 -11.31 -27.42
CA ARG A 502 32.79 -10.16 -26.68
C ARG A 502 33.11 -10.49 -25.22
N SER A 503 33.43 -11.75 -24.94
CA SER A 503 33.94 -12.17 -23.64
C SER A 503 35.15 -11.31 -23.22
N GLY A 504 35.12 -10.79 -21.99
CA GLY A 504 36.12 -9.88 -21.43
C GLY A 504 35.87 -8.38 -21.69
N TRP A 505 34.94 -8.00 -22.57
CA TRP A 505 34.64 -6.60 -22.90
C TRP A 505 33.76 -5.93 -21.84
N PHE A 506 33.66 -4.61 -21.89
CA PHE A 506 32.88 -3.79 -20.97
C PHE A 506 31.61 -3.25 -21.64
N VAL A 507 30.51 -3.25 -20.88
CA VAL A 507 29.22 -2.69 -21.28
C VAL A 507 28.89 -1.52 -20.36
N ALA A 508 28.84 -0.31 -20.89
CA ALA A 508 28.36 0.88 -20.19
C ALA A 508 26.86 1.06 -20.48
N ILE A 509 26.02 1.05 -19.44
CA ILE A 509 24.56 1.11 -19.55
C ILE A 509 24.05 2.42 -18.95
N GLU A 510 23.23 3.14 -19.70
CA GLU A 510 22.48 4.29 -19.21
C GLU A 510 21.09 3.82 -18.74
N GLY A 511 20.86 3.85 -17.43
CA GLY A 511 19.69 3.22 -16.80
C GLY A 511 18.35 3.89 -17.08
N TYR A 512 18.28 5.15 -17.50
CA TYR A 512 17.01 5.83 -17.80
C TYR A 512 16.52 5.58 -19.22
N SER A 513 17.44 5.62 -20.19
CA SER A 513 17.17 5.41 -21.61
C SER A 513 17.18 3.93 -22.00
N GLY A 514 17.95 3.10 -21.29
CA GLY A 514 18.16 1.70 -21.67
C GLY A 514 19.27 1.50 -22.70
N ASP A 515 19.91 2.58 -23.16
CA ASP A 515 21.01 2.52 -24.10
C ASP A 515 22.24 1.89 -23.46
N TYR A 516 22.97 1.11 -24.27
CA TYR A 516 24.21 0.48 -23.85
C TYR A 516 25.31 0.63 -24.90
N PHE A 517 26.55 0.67 -24.43
CA PHE A 517 27.75 0.90 -25.23
C PHE A 517 28.79 -0.15 -24.86
N VAL A 518 29.25 -0.90 -25.86
CA VAL A 518 30.17 -2.03 -25.66
C VAL A 518 31.54 -1.69 -26.23
N ASP A 519 32.60 -1.96 -25.47
CA ASP A 519 33.99 -1.78 -25.91
C ASP A 519 34.95 -2.69 -25.15
N ALA A 520 36.09 -3.05 -25.77
CA ALA A 520 37.14 -3.81 -25.12
C ALA A 520 37.80 -3.01 -23.98
N ASP A 521 37.79 -1.67 -24.08
CA ASP A 521 38.31 -0.77 -23.06
C ASP A 521 37.19 -0.14 -22.22
N LYS A 522 37.30 -0.29 -20.89
CA LYS A 522 36.34 0.24 -19.90
C LYS A 522 36.13 1.74 -20.01
N ALA A 523 37.20 2.50 -20.21
CA ALA A 523 37.14 3.96 -20.32
C ALA A 523 36.48 4.39 -21.63
N VAL A 524 36.73 3.66 -22.73
CA VAL A 524 36.11 3.93 -24.04
C VAL A 524 34.61 3.64 -24.02
N ALA A 525 34.17 2.51 -23.45
CA ALA A 525 32.74 2.22 -23.28
C ALA A 525 32.03 3.34 -22.48
N LYS A 526 32.65 3.80 -21.40
CA LYS A 526 32.15 4.92 -20.58
C LYS A 526 32.13 6.23 -21.34
N GLN A 527 33.15 6.52 -22.15
CA GLN A 527 33.25 7.73 -22.93
C GLN A 527 32.15 7.80 -24.00
N LYS A 528 31.91 6.69 -24.72
CA LYS A 528 30.83 6.58 -25.71
C LYS A 528 29.46 6.88 -25.08
N ALA A 529 29.20 6.31 -23.89
CA ALA A 529 27.98 6.59 -23.15
C ALA A 529 27.85 8.07 -22.76
N ARG A 530 28.94 8.70 -22.28
CA ARG A 530 28.95 10.11 -21.90
C ARG A 530 28.91 11.09 -23.09
N GLN A 531 29.36 10.69 -24.27
CA GLN A 531 29.21 11.49 -25.48
C GLN A 531 27.74 11.62 -25.88
N LYS A 532 26.97 10.54 -25.78
CA LYS A 532 25.52 10.56 -26.06
C LYS A 532 24.72 11.14 -24.90
N TYR A 533 25.15 10.89 -23.67
CA TYR A 533 24.50 11.34 -22.43
C TYR A 533 25.49 12.09 -21.53
N PRO A 534 25.75 13.40 -21.79
CA PRO A 534 26.74 14.18 -21.03
C PRO A 534 26.47 14.22 -19.51
N GLU A 535 25.19 14.30 -19.14
CA GLU A 535 24.72 14.28 -17.74
C GLU A 535 24.43 12.86 -17.21
N GLY A 536 24.57 11.84 -18.08
CA GLY A 536 24.33 10.44 -17.74
C GLY A 536 25.39 9.89 -16.78
N ARG A 537 24.97 8.98 -15.90
CA ARG A 537 25.85 8.27 -14.96
C ARG A 537 25.94 6.79 -15.31
N PRO A 538 26.47 6.40 -16.49
CA PRO A 538 26.39 5.02 -16.95
C PRO A 538 27.08 4.06 -15.99
N VAL A 539 26.42 2.93 -15.72
CA VAL A 539 26.97 1.82 -14.93
C VAL A 539 27.73 0.89 -15.87
N ILE A 540 28.91 0.44 -15.45
CA ILE A 540 29.74 -0.44 -16.27
C ILE A 540 29.72 -1.86 -15.72
N PHE A 541 29.38 -2.80 -16.59
CA PHE A 541 29.49 -4.23 -16.36
C PHE A 541 30.61 -4.80 -17.23
N GLN A 542 31.21 -5.91 -16.78
CA GLN A 542 32.15 -6.68 -17.59
C GLN A 542 31.43 -7.95 -18.07
N LEU A 543 31.55 -8.26 -19.36
CA LEU A 543 31.05 -9.49 -19.94
C LEU A 543 31.98 -10.64 -19.54
N LYS A 544 31.51 -11.49 -18.64
CA LYS A 544 32.24 -12.68 -18.17
C LYS A 544 31.52 -13.95 -18.62
N SER A 545 32.29 -14.96 -19.02
CA SER A 545 31.71 -16.28 -19.31
C SER A 545 31.20 -16.92 -18.02
N VAL A 546 30.26 -17.87 -18.15
CA VAL A 546 29.74 -18.64 -17.00
C VAL A 546 30.89 -19.31 -16.22
N GLU A 547 31.90 -19.79 -16.93
CA GLU A 547 33.10 -20.41 -16.34
C GLU A 547 33.96 -19.41 -15.56
N GLN A 548 34.11 -18.18 -16.07
CA GLN A 548 34.85 -17.11 -15.38
C GLN A 548 34.13 -16.66 -14.11
N GLU A 549 32.80 -16.53 -14.15
CA GLU A 549 32.01 -16.19 -12.96
C GLU A 549 32.02 -17.31 -11.93
N ALA A 550 31.91 -18.57 -12.37
CA ALA A 550 32.03 -19.73 -11.49
C ALA A 550 33.40 -19.77 -10.80
N LYS A 551 34.48 -19.47 -11.54
CA LYS A 551 35.83 -19.41 -10.98
C LYS A 551 35.99 -18.28 -9.96
N GLU A 552 35.54 -17.06 -10.26
CA GLU A 552 35.61 -15.94 -9.33
C GLU A 552 34.72 -16.12 -8.09
N LYS A 553 33.58 -16.81 -8.25
CA LYS A 553 32.70 -17.18 -7.15
C LYS A 553 33.36 -18.21 -6.24
N ALA A 554 33.99 -19.24 -6.80
CA ALA A 554 34.76 -20.21 -6.03
C ALA A 554 35.95 -19.57 -5.30
N GLU A 555 36.70 -18.68 -5.97
CA GLU A 555 37.78 -17.91 -5.34
C GLU A 555 37.26 -16.99 -4.22
N TYR A 556 36.08 -16.40 -4.39
CA TYR A 556 35.43 -15.61 -3.34
C TYR A 556 35.03 -16.45 -2.13
N GLU A 557 34.42 -17.62 -2.35
CA GLU A 557 33.98 -18.53 -1.28
C GLU A 557 35.16 -19.04 -0.46
N VAL A 558 36.28 -19.38 -1.12
CA VAL A 558 37.53 -19.77 -0.44
C VAL A 558 38.09 -18.61 0.40
N GLY A 559 38.13 -17.39 -0.16
CA GLY A 559 38.61 -16.22 0.58
C GLY A 559 37.68 -15.81 1.73
N ASP A 560 36.36 -16.00 1.58
CA ASP A 560 35.36 -15.71 2.61
C ASP A 560 35.48 -16.67 3.77
N GLN A 561 35.62 -17.96 3.48
CA GLN A 561 35.86 -18.98 4.49
C GLN A 561 37.13 -18.68 5.29
N ARG A 562 38.24 -18.38 4.60
CA ARG A 562 39.51 -18.05 5.25
C ARG A 562 39.43 -16.76 6.09
N GLY A 563 38.72 -15.74 5.58
CA GLY A 563 38.44 -14.51 6.31
C GLY A 563 37.66 -14.75 7.61
N ARG A 564 36.65 -15.62 7.57
CA ARG A 564 35.86 -16.02 8.75
C ARG A 564 36.71 -16.78 9.77
N GLU A 565 37.53 -17.72 9.32
CA GLU A 565 38.41 -18.48 10.22
C GLU A 565 39.38 -17.57 10.97
N ILE A 566 39.97 -16.59 10.29
CA ILE A 566 40.84 -15.59 10.91
C ILE A 566 40.04 -14.70 11.88
N PHE A 567 38.85 -14.24 11.50
CA PHE A 567 38.00 -13.43 12.37
C PHE A 567 37.62 -14.18 13.66
N GLU A 568 37.23 -15.45 13.57
CA GLU A 568 36.89 -16.28 14.73
C GLU A 568 38.07 -16.48 15.68
N GLN A 569 39.30 -16.62 15.16
CA GLN A 569 40.51 -16.75 15.98
C GLN A 569 40.81 -15.49 16.82
N ILE A 570 40.53 -14.31 16.26
CA ILE A 570 40.81 -13.03 16.94
C ILE A 570 39.61 -12.51 17.74
N ARG A 571 38.38 -12.97 17.46
CA ARG A 571 37.13 -12.45 18.02
C ARG A 571 37.13 -12.40 19.55
N ASP A 572 37.50 -13.50 20.19
CA ASP A 572 37.40 -13.65 21.65
C ASP A 572 38.38 -12.73 22.40
N GLU A 573 39.48 -12.33 21.76
CA GLU A 573 40.42 -11.35 22.31
C GLU A 573 39.96 -9.91 22.02
N LEU A 574 39.40 -9.66 20.84
CA LEU A 574 38.88 -8.34 20.45
C LEU A 574 37.68 -7.90 21.30
N ILE A 575 36.76 -8.81 21.62
CA ILE A 575 35.57 -8.52 22.46
C ILE A 575 35.95 -8.01 23.86
N LYS A 576 37.13 -8.35 24.37
CA LYS A 576 37.60 -7.89 25.68
C LYS A 576 37.97 -6.40 25.70
N THR A 577 38.26 -5.81 24.54
CA THR A 577 38.84 -4.47 24.42
C THR A 577 38.08 -3.54 23.47
N HIS A 578 37.21 -4.09 22.62
CA HIS A 578 36.46 -3.35 21.62
C HIS A 578 34.99 -3.79 21.64
N TYR A 579 34.08 -2.83 21.48
CA TYR A 579 32.64 -3.05 21.44
C TYR A 579 32.05 -2.27 20.26
N ASN A 580 31.11 -2.88 19.53
CA ASN A 580 30.45 -2.26 18.37
C ASN A 580 31.42 -1.64 17.36
N CYS A 581 32.31 -2.46 16.79
CA CYS A 581 33.32 -2.01 15.83
C CYS A 581 33.34 -2.86 14.56
N ILE A 582 33.94 -2.30 13.51
CA ILE A 582 34.15 -2.98 12.24
C ILE A 582 35.56 -3.58 12.23
N VAL A 583 35.64 -4.86 11.88
CA VAL A 583 36.90 -5.60 11.69
C VAL A 583 37.02 -5.97 10.22
N ILE A 584 38.12 -5.58 9.59
CA ILE A 584 38.43 -5.92 8.21
C ILE A 584 39.58 -6.90 8.20
N VAL A 585 39.40 -8.04 7.56
CA VAL A 585 40.40 -9.10 7.45
C VAL A 585 40.90 -9.21 6.01
N GLU A 586 42.20 -9.33 5.87
CA GLU A 586 42.86 -9.73 4.62
C GLU A 586 43.23 -11.23 4.74
N PRO A 587 42.61 -12.10 3.94
CA PRO A 587 42.62 -13.54 4.21
C PRO A 587 43.94 -14.24 3.86
N GLU A 588 44.79 -13.63 3.02
CA GLU A 588 46.05 -14.25 2.60
C GLU A 588 47.18 -14.03 3.63
N SER A 589 47.26 -12.82 4.17
CA SER A 589 48.24 -12.40 5.18
C SER A 589 47.78 -12.66 6.60
N GLY A 590 46.47 -12.75 6.84
CA GLY A 590 45.90 -12.81 8.19
C GLY A 590 45.87 -11.45 8.90
N ASP A 591 46.25 -10.37 8.22
CA ASP A 591 46.15 -9.02 8.79
C ASP A 591 44.69 -8.64 9.03
N TYR A 592 44.45 -7.95 10.15
CA TYR A 592 43.15 -7.37 10.45
C TYR A 592 43.26 -5.91 10.88
N PHE A 593 42.20 -5.15 10.61
CA PHE A 593 42.12 -3.72 10.87
C PHE A 593 40.80 -3.38 11.54
N ILE A 594 40.85 -2.62 12.62
CA ILE A 594 39.67 -2.26 13.41
C ILE A 594 39.35 -0.78 13.18
N GLY A 595 38.07 -0.45 13.12
CA GLY A 595 37.60 0.93 13.08
C GLY A 595 36.21 1.08 13.67
N SER A 596 35.91 2.28 14.18
CA SER A 596 34.55 2.63 14.66
C SER A 596 33.53 2.76 13.53
N LYS A 597 33.99 2.80 12.27
CA LYS A 597 33.19 2.80 11.05
C LYS A 597 33.95 2.05 9.96
N GLU A 598 33.23 1.44 9.02
CA GLU A 598 33.82 0.66 7.92
C GLU A 598 34.82 1.49 7.11
N SER A 599 34.50 2.75 6.81
CA SER A 599 35.39 3.64 6.05
C SER A 599 36.76 3.87 6.70
N VAL A 600 36.84 3.84 8.03
CA VAL A 600 38.09 4.02 8.79
C VAL A 600 38.92 2.75 8.73
N ALA A 601 38.31 1.60 9.04
CA ALA A 601 38.99 0.31 8.97
C ALA A 601 39.46 0.01 7.53
N LEU A 602 38.63 0.34 6.54
CA LEU A 602 38.89 0.09 5.11
C LEU A 602 40.02 0.95 4.59
N LYS A 603 40.12 2.21 5.05
CA LYS A 603 41.25 3.08 4.70
C LYS A 603 42.57 2.47 5.15
N ASN A 604 42.66 2.07 6.42
CA ASN A 604 43.87 1.48 7.00
C ASN A 604 44.23 0.16 6.31
N ALA A 605 43.22 -0.69 6.05
CA ALA A 605 43.41 -1.93 5.34
C ALA A 605 43.93 -1.69 3.92
N ARG A 606 43.41 -0.69 3.21
CA ARG A 606 43.83 -0.35 1.83
C ARG A 606 45.18 0.33 1.74
N GLU A 607 45.66 0.98 2.80
CA GLU A 607 47.03 1.51 2.84
C GLU A 607 48.06 0.39 2.83
N LYS A 608 47.79 -0.73 3.51
CA LYS A 608 48.67 -1.90 3.56
C LYS A 608 48.42 -2.88 2.41
N HIS A 609 47.15 -3.06 2.04
CA HIS A 609 46.68 -4.04 1.05
C HIS A 609 45.86 -3.37 -0.06
N PRO A 610 46.50 -2.58 -0.95
CA PRO A 610 45.80 -1.76 -1.93
C PRO A 610 45.01 -2.58 -2.95
N HIS A 611 45.49 -3.78 -3.28
CA HIS A 611 44.94 -4.63 -4.33
C HIS A 611 44.30 -5.92 -3.82
N SER A 612 44.37 -6.20 -2.52
CA SER A 612 43.80 -7.42 -1.95
C SER A 612 42.28 -7.34 -1.85
N ARG A 613 41.66 -8.51 -1.80
CA ARG A 613 40.24 -8.65 -1.45
C ARG A 613 40.13 -8.64 0.07
N LEU A 614 39.28 -7.78 0.60
CA LEU A 614 39.14 -7.53 2.02
C LEU A 614 37.74 -7.98 2.46
N TYR A 615 37.64 -8.57 3.63
CA TYR A 615 36.41 -9.13 4.18
C TYR A 615 36.03 -8.36 5.44
N VAL A 616 34.77 -7.95 5.51
CA VAL A 616 34.27 -7.05 6.55
C VAL A 616 33.41 -7.83 7.53
N PHE A 617 33.71 -7.71 8.80
CA PHE A 617 32.99 -8.31 9.91
C PHE A 617 32.57 -7.22 10.90
N CYS A 618 31.42 -7.42 11.53
CA CYS A 618 30.98 -6.59 12.64
C CYS A 618 31.23 -7.33 13.95
N LEU A 619 31.92 -6.67 14.86
CA LEU A 619 32.07 -7.12 16.24
C LEU A 619 31.05 -6.35 17.08
N ASN A 620 29.95 -7.01 17.42
CA ASN A 620 28.86 -6.42 18.19
C ASN A 620 29.12 -6.53 19.69
#